data_AF-A0A2G9LQZ4-F1
#
_entry.id   AF-A0A2G9LQZ4-F1
#
_cell.length_a   1.000
_cell.length_b   1.000
_cell.length_c   1.000
_cell.angle_alpha   90.00
_cell.angle_beta   90.00
_cell.angle_gamma   90.00
#
_symmetry.space_group_name_H-M   'P 1'
#
loop_
_entity.id
_entity.type
_entity.pdbx_description
1 polymer ?
#
loop_
_entity_poly.entity_id
_entity_poly.type
_entity_poly.pdbx_seq_one_letter_code
_entity_poly.pdbx_strand_id
1 'polypeptide(L)'
;MDISAIIGVIGGLMIIFGLVILLIGIATYIFFALALMAIAKKTKTENPWLAWIPIANIYLMTKIGKVPWWTMFGLLLALIPAIGWLLTTALGAFWWWKIAEARGKPGWLGILTIIPLANFIVIGILAWAD
;
A
#
# COMPACT_ATOMS: atom_id res chain seq x y z
N MET A 1 -13.79 -4.05 42.97
CA MET A 1 -13.72 -4.97 41.80
C MET A 1 -12.54 -5.89 42.06
N ASP A 2 -12.76 -7.20 42.08
CA ASP A 2 -11.68 -8.15 42.27
C ASP A 2 -10.84 -8.30 40.99
N ILE A 3 -9.65 -8.87 41.11
CA ILE A 3 -8.68 -8.98 40.00
C ILE A 3 -9.28 -9.72 38.81
N SER A 4 -10.13 -10.73 39.06
CA SER A 4 -10.84 -11.51 38.04
C SER A 4 -11.76 -10.64 37.18
N ALA A 5 -12.53 -9.73 37.77
CA ALA A 5 -13.38 -8.80 37.03
C ALA A 5 -12.57 -7.79 36.20
N ILE A 6 -11.43 -7.31 36.72
CA ILE A 6 -10.51 -6.42 35.96
C ILE A 6 -9.95 -7.15 34.73
N ILE A 7 -9.50 -8.40 34.88
CA ILE A 7 -9.01 -9.24 33.77
C ILE A 7 -10.10 -9.46 32.73
N GLY A 8 -11.34 -9.72 33.16
CA GLY A 8 -12.48 -9.87 32.25
C GLY A 8 -12.75 -8.62 31.39
N VAL A 9 -12.72 -7.43 32.01
CA VAL A 9 -12.90 -6.16 31.29
C VAL A 9 -11.76 -5.90 30.31
N ILE A 10 -10.50 -6.10 30.72
CA ILE A 10 -9.34 -5.93 29.83
C ILE A 10 -9.41 -6.91 28.65
N GLY A 11 -9.75 -8.17 28.91
CA GLY A 11 -9.93 -9.18 27.86
C GLY A 11 -11.02 -8.78 26.85
N GLY A 12 -12.17 -8.29 27.34
CA GLY A 12 -13.24 -7.78 26.49
C GLY A 12 -12.80 -6.59 25.62
N LEU A 13 -12.11 -5.61 26.21
CA LEU A 13 -11.58 -4.45 25.47
C LEU A 13 -10.54 -4.85 24.42
N MET A 14 -9.67 -5.82 24.72
CA MET A 14 -8.69 -6.34 23.77
C MET A 14 -9.35 -7.02 22.57
N ILE A 15 -10.44 -7.77 22.77
CA ILE A 15 -11.21 -8.38 21.68
C ILE A 15 -11.83 -7.30 20.80
N ILE A 16 -12.50 -6.31 21.40
CA ILE A 16 -13.13 -5.20 20.65
C ILE A 16 -12.07 -4.44 19.85
N PHE A 17 -10.94 -4.12 20.47
CA PHE A 17 -9.83 -3.44 19.82
C PHE A 17 -9.28 -4.25 18.64
N GLY A 18 -9.10 -5.57 18.82
CA GLY A 18 -8.67 -6.48 17.75
C GLY A 18 -9.66 -6.52 16.58
N LEU A 19 -10.97 -6.55 16.85
CA LEU A 19 -12.01 -6.51 15.81
C LEU A 19 -12.01 -5.19 15.04
N VAL A 20 -11.84 -4.05 15.74
CA VAL A 20 -11.76 -2.73 15.10
C VAL A 20 -10.54 -2.66 14.17
N ILE A 21 -9.37 -3.12 14.62
CA ILE A 21 -8.16 -3.17 13.78
C ILE A 21 -8.38 -4.07 12.56
N LEU A 22 -9.00 -5.23 12.73
CA LEU A 22 -9.29 -6.15 11.62
C LEU A 22 -10.18 -5.49 10.57
N LEU A 23 -11.25 -4.81 10.98
CA LEU A 23 -12.16 -4.11 10.08
C LEU A 23 -11.44 -2.97 9.33
N ILE A 24 -10.64 -2.18 10.03
CA ILE A 24 -9.82 -1.11 9.41
C ILE A 24 -8.82 -1.71 8.43
N GLY A 25 -8.17 -2.83 8.77
CA GLY A 25 -7.24 -3.54 7.90
C GLY A 25 -7.90 -4.03 6.61
N ILE A 26 -9.08 -4.62 6.71
CA ILE A 26 -9.86 -5.08 5.53
C ILE A 26 -10.28 -3.89 4.66
N ALA A 27 -10.81 -2.83 5.25
CA ALA A 27 -11.22 -1.63 4.52
C ALA A 27 -10.02 -0.99 3.79
N THR A 28 -8.88 -0.91 4.48
CA THR A 28 -7.61 -0.42 3.93
C THR A 28 -7.17 -1.28 2.74
N TYR A 29 -7.17 -2.60 2.89
CA TYR A 29 -6.80 -3.53 1.83
C TYR A 29 -7.68 -3.36 0.57
N ILE A 30 -9.00 -3.31 0.75
CA ILE A 30 -9.97 -3.10 -0.33
C ILE A 30 -9.71 -1.76 -1.01
N PHE A 31 -9.47 -0.69 -0.25
CA PHE A 31 -9.14 0.63 -0.78
C PHE A 31 -7.91 0.59 -1.70
N PHE A 32 -6.80 0.02 -1.23
CA PHE A 32 -5.56 -0.08 -2.01
C PHE A 32 -5.75 -0.93 -3.28
N ALA A 33 -6.45 -2.06 -3.18
CA ALA A 33 -6.70 -2.94 -4.33
C ALA A 33 -7.58 -2.25 -5.39
N LEU A 34 -8.64 -1.57 -4.96
CA LEU A 34 -9.52 -0.81 -5.86
C LEU A 34 -8.78 0.36 -6.51
N ALA A 35 -7.99 1.11 -5.73
CA ALA A 35 -7.22 2.24 -6.25
C ALA A 35 -6.20 1.79 -7.29
N LEU A 36 -5.39 0.78 -7.00
CA LEU A 36 -4.40 0.27 -7.93
C LEU A 36 -5.05 -0.34 -9.19
N MET A 37 -6.18 -1.04 -9.04
CA MET A 37 -6.95 -1.55 -10.18
C MET A 37 -7.49 -0.40 -11.06
N ALA A 38 -7.98 0.68 -10.45
CA ALA A 38 -8.44 1.86 -11.17
C ALA A 38 -7.29 2.53 -11.94
N ILE A 39 -6.13 2.70 -11.29
CA ILE A 39 -4.91 3.23 -11.92
C ILE A 39 -4.55 2.36 -13.13
N ALA A 40 -4.45 1.03 -12.95
CA ALA A 40 -4.12 0.10 -14.04
C ALA A 40 -5.07 0.22 -15.24
N LYS A 41 -6.38 0.34 -14.98
CA LYS A 41 -7.39 0.56 -16.04
C LYS A 41 -7.17 1.89 -16.75
N LYS A 42 -6.93 2.98 -16.00
CA LYS A 42 -6.69 4.32 -16.56
C LYS A 42 -5.37 4.42 -17.33
N THR A 43 -4.35 3.64 -16.95
CA THR A 43 -3.08 3.53 -17.68
C THR A 43 -3.10 2.45 -18.77
N LYS A 44 -4.24 1.80 -19.01
CA LYS A 44 -4.41 0.70 -19.98
C LYS A 44 -3.42 -0.45 -19.77
N THR A 45 -3.05 -0.70 -18.52
CA THR A 45 -2.17 -1.80 -18.14
C THR A 45 -2.95 -3.11 -18.08
N GLU A 46 -2.39 -4.16 -18.65
CA GLU A 46 -3.01 -5.50 -18.67
C GLU A 46 -3.16 -6.08 -17.27
N ASN A 47 -4.13 -6.99 -17.11
CA ASN A 47 -4.44 -7.69 -15.87
C ASN A 47 -4.63 -6.79 -14.62
N PRO A 48 -5.53 -5.77 -14.64
CA PRO A 48 -5.78 -4.91 -13.47
C PRO A 48 -6.19 -5.66 -12.19
N TRP A 49 -6.78 -6.85 -12.34
CA TRP A 49 -7.23 -7.69 -11.24
C TRP A 49 -6.08 -8.19 -10.34
N LEU A 50 -4.83 -8.17 -10.84
CA LEU A 50 -3.64 -8.51 -10.03
C LEU A 50 -3.45 -7.57 -8.82
N ALA A 51 -4.11 -6.40 -8.82
CA ALA A 51 -4.14 -5.51 -7.66
C ALA A 51 -4.68 -6.16 -6.37
N TRP A 52 -5.50 -7.21 -6.51
CA TRP A 52 -6.09 -7.96 -5.38
C TRP A 52 -5.23 -9.11 -4.87
N ILE A 53 -4.12 -9.43 -5.52
CA ILE A 53 -3.26 -10.52 -5.11
C ILE A 53 -1.98 -9.93 -4.49
N PRO A 54 -1.67 -10.24 -3.22
CA PRO A 54 -0.41 -9.85 -2.61
C PRO A 54 0.78 -10.27 -3.47
N ILE A 55 1.82 -9.44 -3.54
CA ILE A 55 3.00 -9.61 -4.42
C ILE A 55 2.71 -9.39 -5.91
N ALA A 56 1.62 -9.93 -6.45
CA ALA A 56 1.22 -9.67 -7.84
C ALA A 56 0.80 -8.20 -8.05
N ASN A 57 0.30 -7.54 -7.01
CA ASN A 57 0.06 -6.10 -7.01
C ASN A 57 1.36 -5.30 -7.23
N ILE A 58 2.50 -5.75 -6.71
CA ILE A 58 3.81 -5.12 -6.93
C ILE A 58 4.26 -5.34 -8.37
N TYR A 59 4.09 -6.55 -8.91
CA TYR A 59 4.33 -6.80 -10.33
C TYR A 59 3.47 -5.87 -11.21
N LEU A 60 2.19 -5.71 -10.91
CA LEU A 60 1.30 -4.78 -11.59
C LEU A 60 1.81 -3.33 -11.48
N MET A 61 2.25 -2.88 -10.30
CA MET A 61 2.88 -1.56 -10.11
C MET A 61 4.08 -1.36 -11.05
N THR A 62 4.95 -2.37 -11.22
CA THR A 62 6.08 -2.27 -12.16
C THR A 62 5.62 -2.06 -13.61
N LYS A 63 4.53 -2.74 -14.01
CA LYS A 63 3.94 -2.61 -15.35
C LYS A 63 3.29 -1.25 -15.57
N ILE A 64 2.57 -0.73 -14.58
CA ILE A 64 1.97 0.62 -14.62
C ILE A 64 3.07 1.68 -14.76
N GLY A 65 4.08 1.62 -13.89
CA GLY A 65 5.21 2.56 -13.88
C GLY A 65 6.20 2.36 -15.03
N LYS A 66 5.98 1.38 -15.91
CA LYS A 66 6.89 0.99 -17.01
C LYS A 66 8.33 0.79 -16.55
N VAL A 67 8.51 0.32 -15.33
CA VAL A 67 9.82 -0.03 -14.78
C VAL A 67 10.07 -1.52 -14.96
N PRO A 68 11.33 -1.94 -14.96
CA PRO A 68 11.63 -3.35 -15.10
C PRO A 68 11.05 -4.21 -13.97
N TRP A 69 10.47 -5.36 -14.34
CA TRP A 69 9.80 -6.25 -13.38
C TRP A 69 10.76 -6.77 -12.30
N TRP A 70 12.05 -6.96 -12.63
CA TRP A 70 13.06 -7.42 -11.67
C TRP A 70 13.28 -6.46 -10.50
N THR A 71 12.84 -5.19 -10.63
CA THR A 71 12.87 -4.27 -9.49
C THR A 71 12.06 -4.81 -8.31
N MET A 72 11.06 -5.67 -8.52
CA MET A 72 10.31 -6.32 -7.44
C MET A 72 11.20 -7.17 -6.51
N PHE A 73 12.32 -7.71 -7.00
CA PHE A 73 13.29 -8.41 -6.14
C PHE A 73 13.97 -7.47 -5.14
N GLY A 74 13.89 -6.15 -5.34
CA GLY A 74 14.30 -5.15 -4.37
C GLY A 74 13.55 -5.23 -3.05
N LEU A 75 12.42 -5.94 -2.96
CA LEU A 75 11.79 -6.29 -1.67
C LEU A 75 12.70 -7.14 -0.78
N LEU A 76 13.64 -7.89 -1.37
CA LEU A 76 14.64 -8.66 -0.61
C LEU A 76 15.63 -7.75 0.12
N LEU A 77 15.76 -6.48 -0.28
CA LEU A 77 16.57 -5.50 0.44
C LEU A 77 16.05 -5.29 1.86
N ALA A 78 14.75 -5.49 2.11
CA ALA A 78 14.16 -5.39 3.44
C ALA A 78 14.75 -6.39 4.45
N LEU A 79 15.38 -7.46 3.97
CA LEU A 79 16.03 -8.47 4.82
C LEU A 79 17.38 -7.99 5.38
N ILE A 80 17.94 -6.91 4.84
CA ILE A 80 19.19 -6.32 5.34
C ILE A 80 18.87 -5.59 6.66
N PRO A 81 19.46 -6.00 7.80
CA PRO A 81 19.23 -5.33 9.07
C PRO A 81 19.61 -3.84 9.03
N ALA A 82 18.92 -3.03 9.83
CA ALA A 82 19.11 -1.58 10.00
C ALA A 82 18.84 -0.69 8.77
N ILE A 83 19.30 -1.03 7.56
CA ILE A 83 19.18 -0.18 6.36
C ILE A 83 18.16 -0.69 5.33
N GLY A 84 17.79 -1.96 5.38
CA GLY A 84 16.93 -2.59 4.38
C GLY A 84 15.54 -1.95 4.27
N TRP A 85 14.97 -1.52 5.39
CA TRP A 85 13.68 -0.82 5.43
C TRP A 85 13.74 0.52 4.67
N LEU A 86 14.85 1.26 4.76
CA LEU A 86 15.03 2.54 4.09
C LEU A 86 15.17 2.35 2.57
N LEU A 87 15.94 1.36 2.14
CA LEU A 87 16.11 1.05 0.71
C LEU A 87 14.78 0.59 0.07
N THR A 88 14.03 -0.24 0.78
CA THR A 88 12.76 -0.78 0.27
C THR A 88 11.68 0.29 0.21
N THR A 89 11.63 1.21 1.18
CA THR A 89 10.70 2.35 1.16
C THR A 89 11.05 3.36 0.08
N ALA A 90 12.33 3.66 -0.14
CA ALA A 90 12.79 4.49 -1.25
C ALA A 90 12.43 3.87 -2.63
N LEU A 91 12.58 2.55 -2.77
CA LEU A 91 12.16 1.83 -3.98
C LEU A 91 10.64 1.87 -4.18
N GLY A 92 9.85 1.70 -3.11
CA GLY A 92 8.39 1.84 -3.16
C GLY A 92 7.95 3.24 -3.58
N ALA A 93 8.59 4.28 -3.04
CA ALA A 93 8.36 5.66 -3.44
C ALA A 93 8.74 5.91 -4.90
N PHE A 94 9.82 5.30 -5.39
CA PHE A 94 10.21 5.33 -6.79
C PHE A 94 9.15 4.67 -7.70
N TRP A 95 8.57 3.52 -7.31
CA TRP A 95 7.46 2.93 -8.06
C TRP A 95 6.25 3.85 -8.11
N TRP A 96 5.86 4.43 -6.97
CA TRP A 96 4.74 5.39 -6.91
C TRP A 96 5.02 6.66 -7.71
N TRP A 97 6.27 7.15 -7.73
CA TRP A 97 6.68 8.25 -8.59
C TRP A 97 6.42 7.93 -10.05
N LYS A 98 6.83 6.74 -10.50
CA LYS A 98 6.63 6.29 -11.88
C LYS A 98 5.17 6.05 -12.22
N ILE A 99 4.37 5.58 -11.27
CA ILE A 99 2.92 5.47 -11.41
C ILE A 99 2.27 6.87 -11.53
N ALA A 100 2.73 7.86 -10.76
CA ALA A 100 2.24 9.22 -10.84
C ALA A 100 2.53 9.83 -12.22
N GLU A 101 3.76 9.66 -12.74
CA GLU A 101 4.12 10.06 -14.11
C GLU A 101 3.24 9.36 -15.16
N ALA A 102 2.99 8.05 -14.99
CA ALA A 102 2.12 7.28 -15.90
C ALA A 102 0.65 7.76 -15.87
N ARG A 103 0.21 8.36 -14.75
CA ARG A 103 -1.10 9.02 -14.62
C ARG A 103 -1.10 10.48 -15.06
N GLY A 104 0.01 11.01 -15.57
CA GLY A 104 0.13 12.42 -15.97
C GLY A 104 0.13 13.40 -14.79
N LYS A 105 0.45 12.92 -13.58
CA LYS A 105 0.56 13.74 -12.37
C LYS A 105 2.04 13.97 -12.00
N PRO A 106 2.36 14.98 -11.18
CA PRO A 106 3.73 15.24 -10.76
C PRO A 106 4.33 14.04 -10.00
N GLY A 107 5.53 13.63 -10.39
CA GLY A 107 6.21 12.45 -9.81
C GLY A 107 6.46 12.55 -8.30
N TRP A 108 6.67 13.76 -7.77
CA TRP A 108 6.89 14.00 -6.34
C TRP A 108 5.74 13.53 -5.45
N LEU A 109 4.52 13.41 -6.00
CA LEU A 109 3.39 12.79 -5.28
C LEU A 109 3.74 11.37 -4.81
N GLY A 110 4.56 10.63 -5.58
CA GLY A 110 5.03 9.31 -5.19
C GLY A 110 5.97 9.30 -3.98
N ILE A 111 6.62 10.41 -3.62
CA ILE A 111 7.42 10.49 -2.39
C ILE A 111 6.49 10.61 -1.17
N LEU A 112 5.38 11.33 -1.32
CA LEU A 112 4.41 11.52 -0.23
C LEU A 112 3.78 10.21 0.23
N THR A 113 3.81 9.14 -0.58
CA THR A 113 3.28 7.83 -0.18
C THR A 113 4.05 7.18 0.97
N ILE A 114 5.25 7.67 1.30
CA ILE A 114 6.02 7.23 2.48
C ILE A 114 5.30 7.64 3.77
N ILE A 115 4.59 8.76 3.77
CA ILE A 115 3.89 9.28 4.96
C ILE A 115 2.53 8.56 5.04
N PRO A 116 2.23 7.78 6.09
CA PRO A 116 1.05 6.91 6.12
C PRO A 116 -0.28 7.60 5.83
N LEU A 117 -0.50 8.80 6.38
CA LEU A 117 -1.74 9.55 6.16
C LEU A 117 -1.80 10.21 4.78
N ALA A 118 -0.68 10.76 4.29
CA ALA A 118 -0.64 11.34 2.95
C ALA A 118 -0.78 10.26 1.88
N ASN A 119 -0.33 9.03 2.14
CA ASN A 119 -0.41 7.90 1.24
C ASN A 119 -1.84 7.64 0.75
N PHE A 120 -2.83 7.59 1.66
CA PHE A 120 -4.24 7.40 1.28
C PHE A 120 -4.76 8.49 0.35
N ILE A 121 -4.43 9.74 0.65
CA ILE A 121 -4.86 10.90 -0.14
C ILE A 121 -4.21 10.86 -1.52
N VAL A 122 -2.90 10.65 -1.58
CA VAL A 122 -2.13 10.59 -2.83
C VAL A 122 -2.65 9.47 -3.73
N ILE A 123 -2.83 8.27 -3.19
CA ILE A 123 -3.33 7.13 -3.95
C ILE A 123 -4.75 7.41 -4.46
N GLY A 124 -5.59 8.06 -3.64
CA GLY A 124 -6.90 8.49 -4.07
C GLY A 124 -6.86 9.49 -5.24
N ILE A 125 -5.95 10.47 -5.16
CA ILE A 125 -5.71 11.43 -6.26
C ILE A 125 -5.25 10.69 -7.52
N LEU A 126 -4.26 9.80 -7.42
CA LEU A 126 -3.73 9.07 -8.58
C LEU A 126 -4.79 8.16 -9.22
N ALA A 127 -5.66 7.54 -8.41
CA ALA A 127 -6.70 6.63 -8.88
C ALA A 127 -7.90 7.35 -9.51
N TRP A 128 -8.39 8.42 -8.89
CA TRP A 128 -9.70 8.99 -9.22
C TRP A 128 -9.70 10.45 -9.65
N ALA A 129 -8.67 11.25 -9.36
CA ALA A 129 -8.60 12.62 -9.85
C ALA A 129 -8.09 12.64 -11.30
N ASP A 130 -8.88 13.21 -12.21
CA ASP A 130 -8.51 13.46 -13.60
C ASP A 130 -8.02 14.89 -13.78
#